data_AF-W1VMZ4-F1
#
_entry.id   AF-W1VMZ4-F1
#
_cell.length_a   1.000
_cell.length_b   1.000
_cell.length_c   1.000
_cell.angle_alpha   90.00
_cell.angle_beta   90.00
_cell.angle_gamma   90.00
#
_symmetry.space_group_name_H-M   'P 1'
#
loop_
_entity.id
_entity.type
_entity.pdbx_description
1 polymer ?
#
loop_
_entity_poly.entity_id
_entity_poly.type
_entity_poly.pdbx_seq_one_letter_code
_entity_poly.pdbx_strand_id
1 'polypeptide(L)'
;GGNNAGHTVVIDGEKFAFHLLPAGVLTPGVVPIIGNGVVVDLEVLFNEIAEIEARGKDASSLRISANAHIIPSYNRVLDRTTERFLGARQLGTTGRGIGPTYADKMNRVGIRVQDLFDESILRQKVHSALDQKNGLFLKVFNRPAIDPDEVADELLSYAERVRSMVIDCSLVLNDALDAGKTVLFEAGQATMLDIDHGTYPFVTSSNPTAGGACTGTGVGPTRIDSVVGV
;
A
#
# COMPACT_ATOMS: atom_id res chain seq x y z
N GLY A 1 -5.09 3.33 2.16
CA GLY A 1 -4.07 3.09 3.20
C GLY A 1 -2.96 2.21 2.68
N GLY A 2 -2.26 1.54 3.60
CA GLY A 2 -1.17 0.60 3.34
C GLY A 2 -0.92 -0.23 4.60
N ASN A 3 0.34 -0.54 4.87
CA ASN A 3 0.74 -1.21 6.11
C ASN A 3 0.53 -0.36 7.39
N ASN A 4 -0.08 0.83 7.33
CA ASN A 4 -0.52 1.56 8.52
C ASN A 4 -1.91 1.15 9.02
N ALA A 5 -2.61 0.30 8.29
CA ALA A 5 -3.75 -0.43 8.80
C ALA A 5 -3.27 -1.65 9.59
N GLY A 6 -4.15 -2.18 10.44
CA GLY A 6 -3.91 -3.40 11.17
C GLY A 6 -5.22 -4.03 11.61
N HIS A 7 -5.38 -5.32 11.43
CA HIS A 7 -6.50 -6.07 11.97
C HIS A 7 -6.02 -7.42 12.51
N THR A 8 -6.75 -7.97 13.49
CA THR A 8 -6.47 -9.31 14.02
C THR A 8 -7.62 -10.23 13.65
N VAL A 9 -7.33 -11.32 12.95
CA VAL A 9 -8.30 -12.40 12.71
C VAL A 9 -8.03 -13.57 13.64
N VAL A 10 -9.09 -14.27 14.02
CA VAL A 10 -9.01 -15.52 14.78
C VAL A 10 -9.59 -16.63 13.92
N ILE A 11 -8.77 -17.61 13.56
CA ILE A 11 -9.15 -18.75 12.72
C ILE A 11 -8.83 -20.01 13.50
N ASP A 12 -9.83 -20.85 13.76
CA ASP A 12 -9.66 -22.10 14.51
C ASP A 12 -8.97 -21.92 15.88
N GLY A 13 -9.21 -20.78 16.54
CA GLY A 13 -8.61 -20.43 17.83
C GLY A 13 -7.21 -19.80 17.74
N GLU A 14 -6.62 -19.74 16.55
CA GLU A 14 -5.33 -19.12 16.30
C GLU A 14 -5.47 -17.65 15.91
N LYS A 15 -4.68 -16.78 16.54
CA LYS A 15 -4.64 -15.34 16.23
C LYS A 15 -3.63 -15.03 15.11
N PHE A 16 -4.02 -14.19 14.18
CA PHE A 16 -3.16 -13.63 13.13
C PHE A 16 -3.35 -12.12 13.08
N ALA A 17 -2.25 -11.36 13.10
CA ALA A 17 -2.29 -9.91 12.97
C ALA A 17 -1.77 -9.53 11.58
N PHE A 18 -2.60 -8.87 10.80
CA PHE A 18 -2.30 -8.45 9.44
C PHE A 18 -2.34 -6.94 9.30
N HIS A 19 -1.58 -6.42 8.33
CA HIS A 19 -1.49 -5.02 7.98
C HIS A 19 -1.81 -4.80 6.50
N LEU A 20 -1.15 -5.54 5.60
CA LEU A 20 -1.38 -5.46 4.15
C LEU A 20 -2.23 -6.61 3.63
N LEU A 21 -2.08 -7.80 4.20
CA LEU A 21 -2.89 -8.95 3.81
C LEU A 21 -4.38 -8.70 4.11
N PRO A 22 -5.28 -8.84 3.11
CA PRO A 22 -6.72 -8.74 3.35
C PRO A 22 -7.20 -9.81 4.33
N ALA A 23 -8.23 -9.52 5.13
CA ALA A 23 -8.75 -10.43 6.16
C ALA A 23 -9.21 -11.79 5.59
N GLY A 24 -9.64 -11.80 4.32
CA GLY A 24 -10.03 -13.02 3.60
C GLY A 24 -8.87 -13.89 3.12
N VAL A 25 -7.61 -13.52 3.38
CA VAL A 25 -6.43 -14.22 2.80
C VAL A 25 -6.36 -15.70 3.17
N LEU A 26 -6.86 -16.06 4.36
CA LEU A 26 -6.87 -17.44 4.86
C LEU A 26 -8.22 -18.14 4.68
N THR A 27 -9.18 -17.52 3.99
CA THR A 27 -10.53 -18.09 3.81
C THR A 27 -10.60 -18.94 2.53
N PRO A 28 -10.97 -20.23 2.62
CA PRO A 28 -11.11 -21.08 1.44
C PRO A 28 -12.13 -20.53 0.44
N GLY A 29 -11.75 -20.51 -0.85
CA GLY A 29 -12.61 -20.02 -1.93
C GLY A 29 -12.64 -18.49 -2.10
N VAL A 30 -11.92 -17.73 -1.26
CA VAL A 30 -11.77 -16.29 -1.39
C VAL A 30 -10.49 -15.96 -2.16
N VAL A 31 -10.56 -14.98 -3.06
CA VAL A 31 -9.39 -14.42 -3.75
C VAL A 31 -9.06 -13.08 -3.10
N PRO A 32 -8.06 -13.00 -2.20
CA PRO A 32 -7.63 -11.75 -1.59
C PRO A 32 -6.92 -10.86 -2.62
N ILE A 33 -7.35 -9.60 -2.74
CA ILE A 33 -6.82 -8.65 -3.72
C ILE A 33 -6.38 -7.35 -3.03
N ILE A 34 -5.14 -6.93 -3.26
CA ILE A 34 -4.64 -5.60 -2.92
C ILE A 34 -4.93 -4.65 -4.09
N GLY A 35 -5.85 -3.70 -3.90
CA GLY A 35 -6.28 -2.74 -4.92
C GLY A 35 -5.26 -1.66 -5.28
N ASN A 36 -5.48 -0.95 -6.39
CA ASN A 36 -4.60 0.16 -6.84
C ASN A 36 -4.60 1.38 -5.91
N GLY A 37 -5.56 1.45 -4.98
CA GLY A 37 -5.63 2.47 -3.93
C GLY A 37 -4.62 2.28 -2.81
N VAL A 38 -4.09 1.07 -2.65
CA VAL A 38 -3.16 0.71 -1.57
C VAL A 38 -1.74 1.14 -1.93
N VAL A 39 -1.00 1.66 -0.93
CA VAL A 39 0.45 1.82 -0.98
C VAL A 39 1.10 0.62 -0.29
N VAL A 40 1.93 -0.13 -1.02
CA VAL A 40 2.42 -1.45 -0.63
C VAL A 40 3.89 -1.38 -0.26
N ASP A 41 4.22 -1.69 0.99
CA ASP A 41 5.59 -1.99 1.41
C ASP A 41 5.86 -3.47 1.12
N LEU A 42 6.70 -3.76 0.13
CA LEU A 42 6.99 -5.13 -0.31
C LEU A 42 7.72 -5.94 0.76
N GLU A 43 8.59 -5.31 1.53
CA GLU A 43 9.30 -5.96 2.64
C GLU A 43 8.29 -6.42 3.69
N VAL A 44 7.38 -5.53 4.11
CA VAL A 44 6.34 -5.88 5.07
C VAL A 44 5.40 -6.95 4.52
N LEU A 45 4.96 -6.82 3.26
CA LEU A 45 4.08 -7.81 2.64
C LEU A 45 4.68 -9.22 2.67
N PHE A 46 5.94 -9.34 2.26
CA PHE A 46 6.61 -10.65 2.21
C PHE A 46 6.94 -11.21 3.59
N ASN A 47 7.16 -10.35 4.60
CA ASN A 47 7.27 -10.80 5.98
C ASN A 47 5.93 -11.36 6.48
N GLU A 48 4.80 -10.70 6.20
CA GLU A 48 3.47 -11.20 6.57
C GLU A 48 3.14 -12.55 5.90
N ILE A 49 3.51 -12.71 4.63
CA ILE A 49 3.36 -13.98 3.90
C ILE A 49 4.21 -15.07 4.57
N ALA A 50 5.48 -14.80 4.86
CA ALA A 50 6.38 -15.76 5.48
C ALA A 50 5.89 -16.18 6.89
N GLU A 51 5.31 -15.25 7.67
CA GLU A 51 4.76 -15.54 8.99
C GLU A 51 3.59 -16.51 8.95
N ILE A 52 2.70 -16.41 7.96
CA ILE A 52 1.57 -17.35 7.83
C ILE A 52 1.99 -18.68 7.21
N GLU A 53 2.93 -18.67 6.26
CA GLU A 53 3.50 -19.89 5.68
C GLU A 53 4.25 -20.73 6.72
N ALA A 54 4.99 -20.07 7.63
CA ALA A 54 5.65 -20.74 8.76
C ALA A 54 4.67 -21.44 9.71
N ARG A 55 3.39 -21.05 9.68
CA ARG A 55 2.29 -21.64 10.45
C ARG A 55 1.44 -22.61 9.61
N GLY A 56 1.92 -23.01 8.44
CA GLY A 56 1.27 -23.97 7.56
C GLY A 56 0.02 -23.43 6.84
N LYS A 57 -0.09 -22.11 6.70
CA LYS A 57 -1.17 -21.47 5.93
C LYS A 57 -0.68 -21.09 4.53
N ASP A 58 -1.62 -21.00 3.58
CA ASP A 58 -1.33 -20.71 2.18
C ASP A 58 -1.77 -19.29 1.80
N ALA A 59 -0.85 -18.51 1.23
CA ALA A 59 -1.09 -17.15 0.73
C ALA A 59 -1.08 -17.07 -0.81
N SER A 60 -0.96 -18.20 -1.51
CA SER A 60 -0.77 -18.26 -2.97
C SER A 60 -1.93 -17.68 -3.79
N SER A 61 -3.11 -17.51 -3.16
CA SER A 61 -4.29 -16.86 -3.75
C SER A 61 -4.21 -15.34 -3.76
N LEU A 62 -3.23 -14.73 -3.07
CA LEU A 62 -3.01 -13.29 -3.04
C LEU A 62 -2.77 -12.72 -4.44
N ARG A 63 -3.50 -11.65 -4.75
CA ARG A 63 -3.29 -10.85 -5.94
C ARG A 63 -3.02 -9.40 -5.58
N ILE A 64 -2.22 -8.73 -6.40
CA ILE A 64 -1.79 -7.34 -6.21
C ILE A 64 -2.05 -6.59 -7.51
N SER A 65 -2.68 -5.42 -7.42
CA SER A 65 -2.84 -4.56 -8.58
C SER A 65 -1.48 -4.13 -9.15
N ALA A 66 -1.30 -4.29 -10.46
CA ALA A 66 -0.17 -3.72 -11.20
C ALA A 66 -0.06 -2.18 -11.02
N ASN A 67 -1.17 -1.53 -10.68
CA ASN A 67 -1.27 -0.08 -10.49
C ASN A 67 -1.14 0.37 -9.02
N ALA A 68 -1.01 -0.56 -8.06
CA ALA A 68 -0.69 -0.21 -6.67
C ALA A 68 0.68 0.47 -6.62
N HIS A 69 0.80 1.47 -5.76
CA HIS A 69 2.08 2.17 -5.55
C HIS A 69 2.92 1.40 -4.53
N ILE A 70 4.23 1.39 -4.72
CA ILE A 70 5.17 0.81 -3.77
C ILE A 70 5.59 1.89 -2.77
N ILE A 71 5.77 1.50 -1.51
CA ILE A 71 6.45 2.32 -0.48
C ILE A 71 7.95 1.99 -0.55
N PRO A 72 8.77 2.80 -1.23
CA PRO A 72 10.21 2.59 -1.25
C PRO A 72 10.85 2.97 0.10
N SER A 73 12.04 2.42 0.37
CA SER A 73 12.82 2.69 1.59
C SER A 73 13.02 4.18 1.87
N TYR A 74 13.24 5.00 0.84
CA TYR A 74 13.39 6.45 1.02
C TYR A 74 12.14 7.14 1.55
N ASN A 75 10.92 6.65 1.25
CA ASN A 75 9.69 7.25 1.75
C ASN A 75 9.46 6.92 3.23
N ARG A 76 9.90 5.74 3.67
CA ARG A 76 9.94 5.38 5.10
C ARG A 76 10.89 6.29 5.87
N VAL A 77 12.06 6.58 5.28
CA VAL A 77 13.03 7.52 5.85
C VAL A 77 12.50 8.95 5.87
N LEU A 78 11.86 9.39 4.79
CA LEU A 78 11.29 10.74 4.66
C LEU A 78 10.19 10.99 5.69
N ASP A 79 9.29 10.02 5.89
CA ASP A 79 8.19 10.08 6.86
C ASP A 79 8.73 10.30 8.28
N ARG A 80 9.59 9.38 8.74
CA ARG A 80 10.23 9.46 10.07
C ARG A 80 11.04 10.76 10.27
N THR A 81 11.74 11.19 9.22
CA THR A 81 12.58 12.39 9.28
C THR A 81 11.74 13.65 9.38
N THR A 82 10.69 13.76 8.56
CA THR A 82 9.77 14.91 8.55
C THR A 82 9.06 15.02 9.89
N GLU A 83 8.54 13.91 10.41
CA GLU A 83 7.84 13.87 11.68
C GLU A 83 8.73 14.30 12.84
N ARG A 84 9.99 13.83 12.89
CA ARG A 84 10.96 14.29 13.88
C ARG A 84 11.23 15.79 13.77
N PHE A 85 11.27 16.33 12.56
CA PHE A 85 11.54 17.76 12.32
C PHE A 85 10.38 18.68 12.70
N LEU A 86 9.14 18.17 12.71
CA LEU A 86 7.96 18.92 13.14
C LEU A 86 7.96 19.24 14.66
N GLY A 87 8.70 18.47 15.46
CA GLY A 87 8.83 18.68 16.91
C GLY A 87 7.47 18.62 17.61
N ALA A 88 7.07 19.70 18.30
CA ALA A 88 5.77 19.77 18.97
C ALA A 88 4.55 19.76 18.03
N ARG A 89 4.74 19.85 16.71
CA ARG A 89 3.68 19.87 15.69
C ARG A 89 3.53 18.53 14.96
N GLN A 90 4.02 17.45 15.56
CA GLN A 90 3.89 16.11 15.01
C GLN A 90 2.44 15.72 14.75
N LEU A 91 2.23 14.95 13.69
CA LEU A 91 0.90 14.47 13.33
C LEU A 91 0.58 13.10 13.97
N GLY A 92 1.60 12.39 14.45
CA GLY A 92 1.47 11.03 14.96
C GLY A 92 1.46 9.98 13.84
N THR A 93 2.20 10.20 12.76
CA THR A 93 2.35 9.24 11.66
C THR A 93 2.92 7.91 12.15
N THR A 94 2.61 6.82 11.44
CA THR A 94 3.15 5.50 11.77
C THR A 94 4.63 5.34 11.40
N GLY A 95 5.24 6.33 10.72
CA GLY A 95 6.62 6.26 10.24
C GLY A 95 6.85 5.19 9.17
N ARG A 96 5.77 4.69 8.55
CA ARG A 96 5.77 3.61 7.56
C ARG A 96 5.83 4.12 6.11
N GLY A 97 5.95 5.43 5.88
CA GLY A 97 6.11 5.98 4.53
C GLY A 97 4.81 6.20 3.76
N ILE A 98 3.66 6.15 4.44
CA ILE A 98 2.33 6.26 3.81
C ILE A 98 2.13 7.62 3.16
N GLY A 99 2.28 8.69 3.94
CA GLY A 99 2.07 10.06 3.49
C GLY A 99 2.98 10.43 2.32
N PRO A 100 4.31 10.26 2.45
CA PRO A 100 5.24 10.50 1.34
C PRO A 100 4.94 9.70 0.08
N THR A 101 4.47 8.45 0.19
CA THR A 101 4.13 7.63 -0.98
C THR A 101 2.85 8.11 -1.67
N TYR A 102 1.83 8.51 -0.91
CA TYR A 102 0.66 9.16 -1.50
C TYR A 102 1.01 10.53 -2.11
N ALA A 103 1.92 11.29 -1.51
CA ALA A 103 2.41 12.53 -2.11
C ALA A 103 3.13 12.28 -3.44
N ASP A 104 3.99 11.26 -3.52
CA ASP A 104 4.66 10.85 -4.76
C ASP A 104 3.66 10.43 -5.85
N LYS A 105 2.60 9.70 -5.46
CA LYS A 105 1.48 9.37 -6.36
C LYS A 105 0.83 10.62 -6.93
N MET A 106 0.48 11.60 -6.08
CA MET A 106 -0.18 12.84 -6.52
C MET A 106 0.75 13.76 -7.32
N ASN A 107 2.05 13.73 -7.02
CA ASN A 107 3.08 14.43 -7.78
C ASN A 107 3.45 13.74 -9.10
N ARG A 108 2.93 12.52 -9.34
CA ARG A 108 3.21 11.69 -10.53
C ARG A 108 4.69 11.29 -10.66
N VAL A 109 5.35 11.09 -9.53
CA VAL A 109 6.74 10.60 -9.43
C VAL A 109 6.85 9.28 -8.67
N GLY A 110 5.72 8.71 -8.26
CA GLY A 110 5.65 7.46 -7.53
C GLY A 110 6.01 6.24 -8.38
N ILE A 111 6.45 5.19 -7.67
CA ILE A 111 6.79 3.88 -8.25
C ILE A 111 5.58 2.97 -8.07
N ARG A 112 5.19 2.25 -9.11
CA ARG A 112 4.09 1.28 -9.10
C ARG A 112 4.61 -0.16 -9.24
N VAL A 113 3.80 -1.13 -8.84
CA VAL A 113 4.15 -2.56 -8.91
C VAL A 113 4.59 -2.99 -10.30
N GLN A 114 3.93 -2.52 -11.36
CA GLN A 114 4.30 -2.85 -12.74
C GLN A 114 5.71 -2.37 -13.13
N ASP A 115 6.24 -1.35 -12.46
CA ASP A 115 7.55 -0.78 -12.77
C ASP A 115 8.69 -1.75 -12.42
N LEU A 116 8.44 -2.72 -11.54
CA LEU A 116 9.41 -3.78 -11.20
C LEU A 116 9.80 -4.66 -12.39
N PHE A 117 9.00 -4.65 -13.46
CA PHE A 117 9.21 -5.52 -14.63
C PHE A 117 9.96 -4.85 -15.78
N ASP A 118 10.39 -3.60 -15.60
CA ASP A 118 11.30 -2.90 -16.51
C ASP A 118 12.38 -2.19 -15.68
N GLU A 119 13.56 -2.83 -15.58
CA GLU A 119 14.68 -2.32 -14.80
C GLU A 119 15.12 -0.92 -15.24
N SER A 120 15.15 -0.66 -16.55
CA SER A 120 15.61 0.63 -17.07
C SER A 120 14.69 1.76 -16.63
N ILE A 121 13.37 1.54 -16.78
CA ILE A 121 12.36 2.50 -16.36
C ILE A 121 12.35 2.65 -14.83
N LEU A 122 12.47 1.56 -14.08
CA LEU A 122 12.50 1.60 -12.62
C LEU A 122 13.65 2.46 -12.10
N ARG A 123 14.87 2.25 -12.60
CA ARG A 123 16.04 3.04 -12.21
C ARG A 123 15.81 4.52 -12.51
N GLN A 124 15.34 4.86 -13.71
CA GLN A 124 15.03 6.25 -14.07
C GLN A 124 14.00 6.89 -13.12
N LYS A 125 12.94 6.14 -12.75
CA LYS A 125 11.92 6.61 -11.80
C LYS A 125 12.47 6.82 -10.40
N VAL A 126 13.27 5.89 -9.88
CA VAL A 126 13.90 6.00 -8.56
C VAL A 126 14.83 7.22 -8.50
N HIS A 127 15.70 7.39 -9.50
CA HIS A 127 16.58 8.55 -9.62
C HIS A 127 15.77 9.85 -9.67
N SER A 128 14.73 9.92 -10.50
CA SER A 128 13.86 11.11 -10.62
C SER A 128 13.14 11.44 -9.31
N ALA A 129 12.63 10.42 -8.61
CA ALA A 129 11.92 10.60 -7.35
C ALA A 129 12.84 11.05 -6.21
N LEU A 130 14.13 10.65 -6.25
CA LEU A 130 15.13 11.00 -5.25
C LEU A 130 15.85 12.31 -5.50
N ASP A 131 15.87 12.85 -6.73
CA ASP A 131 16.54 14.11 -7.07
C ASP A 131 16.15 15.26 -6.11
N GLN A 132 14.85 15.55 -6.01
CA GLN A 132 14.35 16.58 -5.09
C GLN A 132 14.47 16.17 -3.61
N LYS A 133 14.24 14.89 -3.29
CA LYS A 133 14.24 14.38 -1.90
C LYS A 133 15.64 14.40 -1.30
N ASN A 134 16.68 14.08 -2.08
CA ASN A 134 18.07 14.16 -1.64
C ASN A 134 18.50 15.61 -1.38
N GLY A 135 18.00 16.56 -2.18
CA GLY A 135 18.13 17.98 -1.87
C GLY A 135 17.54 18.34 -0.49
N LEU A 136 16.36 17.80 -0.16
CA LEU A 136 15.70 18.01 1.12
C LEU A 136 16.47 17.34 2.28
N PHE A 137 16.90 16.09 2.10
CA PHE A 137 17.69 15.36 3.09
C PHE A 137 18.96 16.12 3.46
N LEU A 138 19.74 16.54 2.46
CA LEU A 138 21.01 17.23 2.69
C LEU A 138 20.82 18.63 3.27
N LYS A 139 19.94 19.45 2.69
CA LYS A 139 19.89 20.90 2.97
C LYS A 139 18.94 21.28 4.10
N VAL A 140 17.88 20.52 4.32
CA VAL A 140 16.85 20.85 5.32
C VAL A 140 16.95 19.94 6.53
N PHE A 141 17.11 18.64 6.30
CA PHE A 141 17.13 17.66 7.38
C PHE A 141 18.52 17.32 7.92
N ASN A 142 19.58 17.88 7.31
CA ASN A 142 20.97 17.59 7.64
C ASN A 142 21.25 16.07 7.74
N ARG A 143 20.75 15.34 6.75
CA ARG A 143 20.83 13.88 6.63
C ARG A 143 21.57 13.54 5.33
N PRO A 144 22.41 12.48 5.31
CA PRO A 144 23.00 11.98 4.08
C PRO A 144 21.93 11.71 3.00
N ALA A 145 22.30 11.98 1.75
CA ALA A 145 21.51 11.56 0.59
C ALA A 145 21.38 10.03 0.56
N ILE A 146 20.28 9.54 -0.01
CA ILE A 146 20.04 8.13 -0.24
C ILE A 146 20.51 7.80 -1.66
N ASP A 147 21.25 6.71 -1.81
CA ASP A 147 21.70 6.22 -3.10
C ASP A 147 20.51 5.66 -3.90
N PRO A 148 20.17 6.23 -5.07
CA PRO A 148 19.07 5.73 -5.90
C PRO A 148 19.34 4.34 -6.48
N ASP A 149 20.59 3.93 -6.70
CA ASP A 149 20.90 2.61 -7.25
C ASP A 149 20.69 1.52 -6.22
N GLU A 150 21.04 1.75 -4.94
CA GLU A 150 20.74 0.82 -3.84
C GLU A 150 19.23 0.60 -3.68
N VAL A 151 18.42 1.66 -3.79
CA VAL A 151 16.96 1.56 -3.72
C VAL A 151 16.40 0.79 -4.93
N ALA A 152 16.92 1.02 -6.12
CA ALA A 152 16.49 0.28 -7.31
C ALA A 152 16.82 -1.21 -7.17
N ASP A 153 18.02 -1.55 -6.70
CA ASP A 153 18.44 -2.93 -6.46
C ASP A 153 17.59 -3.63 -5.39
N GLU A 154 17.27 -2.94 -4.29
CA GLU A 154 16.31 -3.39 -3.26
C GLU A 154 14.96 -3.76 -3.90
N LEU A 155 14.39 -2.86 -4.71
CA LEU A 155 13.10 -3.08 -5.36
C LEU A 155 13.13 -4.24 -6.37
N LEU A 156 14.18 -4.32 -7.20
CA LEU A 156 14.36 -5.38 -8.20
C LEU A 156 14.47 -6.77 -7.55
N SER A 157 15.00 -6.86 -6.32
CA SER A 157 15.09 -8.12 -5.58
C SER A 157 13.72 -8.78 -5.34
N TYR A 158 12.63 -8.00 -5.35
CA TYR A 158 11.26 -8.49 -5.19
C TYR A 158 10.57 -8.86 -6.51
N ALA A 159 11.10 -8.45 -7.66
CA ALA A 159 10.40 -8.51 -8.94
C ALA A 159 9.90 -9.92 -9.27
N GLU A 160 10.74 -10.94 -9.09
CA GLU A 160 10.37 -12.31 -9.41
C GLU A 160 9.33 -12.90 -8.45
N ARG A 161 9.44 -12.59 -7.16
CA ARG A 161 8.49 -13.07 -6.14
C ARG A 161 7.11 -12.45 -6.30
N VAL A 162 7.06 -11.19 -6.76
CA VAL A 162 5.80 -10.45 -6.99
C VAL A 162 5.12 -10.89 -8.27
N ARG A 163 5.87 -11.33 -9.30
CA ARG A 163 5.39 -11.59 -10.66
C ARG A 163 4.10 -12.41 -10.74
N SER A 164 4.00 -13.51 -10.00
CA SER A 164 2.83 -14.40 -10.02
C SER A 164 1.59 -13.83 -9.32
N MET A 165 1.74 -12.79 -8.51
CA MET A 165 0.66 -12.16 -7.76
C MET A 165 0.04 -10.99 -8.54
N VAL A 166 0.71 -10.46 -9.56
CA VAL A 166 0.27 -9.23 -10.22
C VAL A 166 -0.91 -9.47 -11.15
N ILE A 167 -1.93 -8.62 -11.03
CA ILE A 167 -3.12 -8.64 -11.89
C ILE A 167 -3.50 -7.22 -12.35
N ASP A 168 -4.31 -7.16 -13.41
CA ASP A 168 -5.18 -6.01 -13.64
C ASP A 168 -6.38 -6.10 -12.68
N CYS A 169 -6.28 -5.40 -11.55
CA CYS A 169 -7.28 -5.42 -10.50
C CYS A 169 -8.65 -4.90 -10.96
N SER A 170 -8.68 -3.85 -11.79
CA SER A 170 -9.94 -3.27 -12.26
C SER A 170 -10.66 -4.24 -13.18
N LEU A 171 -9.93 -4.86 -14.12
CA LEU A 171 -10.49 -5.89 -15.00
C LEU A 171 -11.02 -7.08 -14.19
N VAL A 172 -10.19 -7.66 -13.33
CA VAL A 172 -10.55 -8.85 -12.53
C VAL A 172 -11.79 -8.62 -11.67
N LEU A 173 -11.90 -7.45 -11.02
CA LEU A 173 -13.04 -7.14 -10.17
C LEU A 173 -14.32 -6.89 -10.98
N ASN A 174 -14.25 -6.17 -12.09
CA ASN A 174 -15.43 -5.93 -12.93
C ASN A 174 -15.90 -7.24 -13.59
N ASP A 175 -15.00 -8.09 -14.08
CA ASP A 175 -15.34 -9.42 -14.61
C ASP A 175 -16.00 -10.30 -13.55
N ALA A 176 -15.52 -10.25 -12.30
CA ALA A 176 -16.13 -10.99 -11.20
C ALA A 176 -17.55 -10.50 -10.90
N LEU A 177 -17.76 -9.19 -10.85
CA LEU A 177 -19.07 -8.59 -10.63
C LEU A 177 -20.03 -8.88 -11.82
N ASP A 178 -19.54 -8.83 -13.06
CA ASP A 178 -20.32 -9.16 -14.27
C ASP A 178 -20.72 -10.64 -14.30
N ALA A 179 -19.88 -11.52 -13.76
CA ALA A 179 -20.18 -12.93 -13.55
C ALA A 179 -21.09 -13.20 -12.33
N GLY A 180 -21.61 -12.16 -11.66
CA GLY A 180 -22.49 -12.28 -10.50
C GLY A 180 -21.81 -12.78 -9.23
N LYS A 181 -20.47 -12.67 -9.13
CA LYS A 181 -19.74 -13.03 -7.91
C LYS A 181 -19.86 -11.93 -6.86
N THR A 182 -19.79 -12.33 -5.60
CA THR A 182 -19.74 -11.41 -4.46
C THR A 182 -18.33 -10.82 -4.31
N VAL A 183 -18.24 -9.49 -4.24
CA VAL A 183 -17.02 -8.76 -3.91
C VAL A 183 -17.22 -8.03 -2.58
N LEU A 184 -16.29 -8.22 -1.64
CA LEU A 184 -16.26 -7.50 -0.37
C LEU A 184 -15.06 -6.54 -0.38
N PHE A 185 -15.32 -5.25 -0.16
CA PHE A 185 -14.27 -4.26 -0.01
C PHE A 185 -13.94 -4.08 1.48
N GLU A 186 -12.70 -4.39 1.85
CA GLU A 186 -12.17 -4.12 3.19
C GLU A 186 -11.56 -2.71 3.22
N ALA A 187 -12.11 -1.85 4.07
CA ALA A 187 -11.54 -0.52 4.29
C ALA A 187 -10.38 -0.58 5.30
N GLY A 188 -9.34 0.22 5.05
CA GLY A 188 -8.32 0.52 6.05
C GLY A 188 -8.63 1.82 6.78
N GLN A 189 -8.28 1.90 8.07
CA GLN A 189 -8.61 3.04 8.96
C GLN A 189 -10.14 3.29 9.08
N ALA A 190 -10.55 4.49 9.50
CA ALA A 190 -11.94 4.87 9.75
C ALA A 190 -12.25 6.26 9.16
N THR A 191 -13.53 6.59 9.01
CA THR A 191 -14.02 7.85 8.40
C THR A 191 -13.39 9.11 9.02
N MET A 192 -13.20 9.16 10.34
CA MET A 192 -12.60 10.33 11.00
C MET A 192 -11.09 10.52 10.73
N LEU A 193 -10.45 9.55 10.08
CA LEU A 193 -9.07 9.64 9.59
C LEU A 193 -9.00 9.86 8.07
N ASP A 194 -10.14 10.10 7.40
CA ASP A 194 -10.17 10.43 5.98
C ASP A 194 -9.46 11.76 5.71
N ILE A 195 -8.69 11.80 4.62
CA ILE A 195 -7.90 13.00 4.25
C ILE A 195 -8.78 14.24 3.98
N ASP A 196 -10.01 14.03 3.52
CA ASP A 196 -10.95 15.11 3.19
C ASP A 196 -12.01 15.29 4.29
N HIS A 197 -12.46 14.20 4.91
CA HIS A 197 -13.62 14.20 5.81
C HIS A 197 -13.28 13.97 7.28
N GLY A 198 -12.01 13.74 7.60
CA GLY A 198 -11.52 13.53 8.96
C GLY A 198 -11.11 14.81 9.69
N THR A 199 -10.46 14.64 10.84
CA THR A 199 -9.95 15.74 11.67
C THR A 199 -8.63 16.32 11.14
N TYR A 200 -8.64 16.86 9.91
CA TYR A 200 -7.44 17.41 9.28
C TYR A 200 -6.75 18.47 10.17
N PRO A 201 -5.40 18.44 10.34
CA PRO A 201 -4.43 17.60 9.63
C PRO A 201 -4.13 16.23 10.29
N PHE A 202 -4.80 15.86 11.37
CA PHE A 202 -4.57 14.61 12.11
C PHE A 202 -5.33 13.43 11.48
N VAL A 203 -4.98 13.11 10.24
CA VAL A 203 -5.66 12.14 9.37
C VAL A 203 -4.64 11.27 8.62
N THR A 204 -5.09 10.19 7.97
CA THR A 204 -4.25 9.47 7.00
C THR A 204 -4.29 10.18 5.63
N SER A 205 -3.37 9.85 4.74
CA SER A 205 -3.28 10.45 3.39
C SER A 205 -4.11 9.73 2.33
N SER A 206 -5.20 9.07 2.74
CA SER A 206 -6.11 8.32 1.86
C SER A 206 -7.56 8.51 2.27
N ASN A 207 -8.50 7.92 1.52
CA ASN A 207 -9.94 7.97 1.82
C ASN A 207 -10.46 6.61 2.34
N PRO A 208 -10.62 6.43 3.66
CA PRO A 208 -11.31 5.28 4.28
C PRO A 208 -12.82 5.25 4.06
N THR A 209 -13.42 6.36 3.63
CA THR A 209 -14.84 6.41 3.29
C THR A 209 -15.18 5.42 2.15
N ALA A 210 -16.45 5.00 2.05
CA ALA A 210 -16.88 4.00 1.07
C ALA A 210 -16.55 4.37 -0.39
N GLY A 211 -16.50 5.67 -0.72
CA GLY A 211 -16.08 6.15 -2.04
C GLY A 211 -14.63 5.77 -2.40
N GLY A 212 -13.78 5.55 -1.39
CA GLY A 212 -12.42 5.05 -1.56
C GLY A 212 -12.35 3.65 -2.18
N ALA A 213 -13.40 2.83 -2.03
CA ALA A 213 -13.48 1.53 -2.71
C ALA A 213 -13.50 1.71 -4.23
N CYS A 214 -14.22 2.72 -4.74
CA CYS A 214 -14.33 2.98 -6.17
C CYS A 214 -12.98 3.41 -6.75
N THR A 215 -12.38 4.46 -6.18
CA THR A 215 -11.10 5.01 -6.66
C THR A 215 -9.92 4.06 -6.40
N GLY A 216 -10.01 3.23 -5.36
CA GLY A 216 -8.98 2.30 -4.94
C GLY A 216 -9.00 0.95 -5.65
N THR A 217 -10.01 0.67 -6.47
CA THR A 217 -10.14 -0.63 -7.17
C THR A 217 -10.55 -0.53 -8.64
N GLY A 218 -11.06 0.62 -9.09
CA GLY A 218 -11.57 0.78 -10.45
C GLY A 218 -12.95 0.16 -10.67
N VAL A 219 -13.74 0.02 -9.60
CA VAL A 219 -15.16 -0.37 -9.66
C VAL A 219 -16.02 0.91 -9.65
N GLY A 220 -17.01 0.97 -10.55
CA GLY A 220 -17.89 2.14 -10.68
C GLY A 220 -18.81 2.31 -9.46
N PRO A 221 -19.15 3.56 -9.07
CA PRO A 221 -19.93 3.81 -7.86
C PRO A 221 -21.34 3.21 -7.89
N THR A 222 -21.93 3.00 -9.06
CA THR A 222 -23.25 2.37 -9.24
C THR A 222 -23.23 0.84 -9.06
N ARG A 223 -22.06 0.25 -8.79
CA ARG A 223 -21.86 -1.20 -8.59
C ARG A 223 -21.72 -1.56 -7.11
N ILE A 224 -21.88 -0.59 -6.19
CA ILE A 224 -21.82 -0.81 -4.75
C ILE A 224 -23.25 -1.01 -4.23
N ASP A 225 -23.57 -2.24 -3.81
CA ASP A 225 -24.92 -2.59 -3.35
C ASP A 225 -25.21 -2.19 -1.90
N SER A 226 -24.18 -2.22 -1.03
CA SER A 226 -24.34 -1.96 0.40
C SER A 226 -23.05 -1.44 1.04
N VAL A 227 -23.20 -0.66 2.11
CA VAL A 227 -22.12 -0.11 2.93
C VAL A 227 -22.45 -0.37 4.40
N VAL A 228 -21.54 -1.07 5.10
CA VAL A 228 -21.68 -1.38 6.53
C VAL A 228 -20.73 -0.49 7.33
N GLY A 229 -21.27 0.36 8.21
CA GLY A 229 -20.48 1.12 9.19
C GLY A 229 -20.25 0.30 10.46
N VAL A 230 -19.01 0.25 10.93
CA VAL A 230 -18.58 -0.47 12.14
C VAL A 230 -18.26 0.52 13.26
#